data_AF-A0A5N8HHZ4-F1
#
_entry.id   AF-A0A5N8HHZ4-F1
#
_cell.length_a   1.000
_cell.length_b   1.000
_cell.length_c   1.000
_cell.angle_alpha   90.00
_cell.angle_beta   90.00
_cell.angle_gamma   90.00
#
_symmetry.space_group_name_H-M   'P 1'
#
loop_
_entity.id
_entity.type
_entity.pdbx_description
1 polymer ?
#
loop_
_entity_poly.entity_id
_entity_poly.type
_entity_poly.pdbx_seq_one_letter_code
_entity_poly.pdbx_strand_id
1 'polypeptide(L)'
;RTLTVNGAVAKPITVTVPIGMSLREVLALAGGATVDAPGFINGGPMMGSLITSLDTPVSKTTGGLLVLPNSHSLIQRRLQNDRSVLAVAKTVCEQCRLCTDLCPRHLIGHELAPHLLVRAVNYQQLATPQLLLTALTCSECNVCASVACPVGISPMRINRLLKQELRAQNLRYEGALNPADPMANYRLIPVKRLVTRLGLTPWYQDAPLSEQVPQPEKVTLLLRQHIGASAIACVQKGDRVVHGQCVGQIPHGTLGAPIHASIDGMVSDVTENAITLVRG
;
A
#
# COMPACT_ATOMS: atom_id res chain seq x y z
N ARG A 1 -8.51 -12.96 -6.75
CA ARG A 1 -7.79 -12.30 -5.64
C ARG A 1 -8.68 -12.23 -4.41
N THR A 2 -8.27 -12.82 -3.29
CA THR A 2 -8.98 -12.68 -2.02
C THR A 2 -8.62 -11.37 -1.34
N LEU A 3 -9.62 -10.60 -0.94
CA LEU A 3 -9.46 -9.32 -0.25
C LEU A 3 -10.56 -9.14 0.81
N THR A 4 -10.30 -8.27 1.78
CA THR A 4 -11.26 -7.91 2.83
C THR A 4 -11.78 -6.49 2.65
N VAL A 5 -13.10 -6.31 2.66
CA VAL A 5 -13.77 -5.02 2.77
C VAL A 5 -14.24 -4.84 4.21
N ASN A 6 -13.76 -3.78 4.87
CA ASN A 6 -14.08 -3.50 6.26
C ASN A 6 -14.11 -1.98 6.50
N GLY A 7 -14.41 -1.57 7.72
CA GLY A 7 -14.61 -0.16 8.05
C GLY A 7 -16.09 0.21 8.16
N ALA A 8 -16.40 1.44 7.77
CA ALA A 8 -17.76 1.98 7.68
C ALA A 8 -18.51 1.42 6.45
N VAL A 9 -18.80 0.13 6.47
CA VAL A 9 -19.58 -0.58 5.44
C VAL A 9 -20.75 -1.34 6.06
N ALA A 10 -21.79 -1.60 5.27
CA ALA A 10 -23.01 -2.23 5.77
C ALA A 10 -22.78 -3.68 6.20
N LYS A 11 -21.97 -4.42 5.43
CA LYS A 11 -21.62 -5.82 5.68
C LYS A 11 -20.13 -6.05 5.43
N PRO A 12 -19.29 -6.00 6.48
CA PRO A 12 -17.88 -6.38 6.37
C PRO A 12 -17.75 -7.80 5.83
N ILE A 13 -16.84 -8.00 4.87
CA ILE A 13 -16.77 -9.24 4.10
C ILE A 13 -15.35 -9.49 3.61
N THR A 14 -14.94 -10.75 3.61
CA THR A 14 -13.77 -11.21 2.86
C THR A 14 -14.27 -11.99 1.65
N VAL A 15 -13.81 -11.68 0.44
CA VAL A 15 -14.32 -12.28 -0.79
C VAL A 15 -13.21 -12.45 -1.82
N THR A 16 -13.32 -13.49 -2.64
CA THR A 16 -12.42 -13.71 -3.78
C THR A 16 -13.05 -13.13 -5.04
N VAL A 17 -12.41 -12.11 -5.60
CA VAL A 17 -12.87 -11.38 -6.79
C VAL A 17 -11.91 -11.54 -7.97
N PRO A 18 -12.36 -11.44 -9.23
CA PRO A 18 -11.48 -11.36 -10.38
C PRO A 18 -10.49 -10.19 -10.30
N ILE A 19 -9.27 -10.37 -10.78
CA ILE A 19 -8.34 -9.25 -10.97
C ILE A 19 -8.91 -8.34 -12.06
N GLY A 20 -8.86 -7.03 -11.85
CA GLY A 20 -9.40 -6.02 -12.76
C GLY A 20 -10.84 -5.60 -12.47
N MET A 21 -11.56 -6.30 -11.59
CA MET A 21 -12.86 -5.84 -11.07
C MET A 21 -12.69 -4.47 -10.39
N SER A 22 -13.66 -3.57 -10.53
CA SER A 22 -13.55 -2.23 -9.91
C SER A 22 -13.71 -2.31 -8.38
N LEU A 23 -13.01 -1.44 -7.65
CA LEU A 23 -13.24 -1.33 -6.20
C LEU A 23 -14.65 -0.84 -5.85
N ARG A 24 -15.35 -0.20 -6.81
CA ARG A 24 -16.76 0.17 -6.71
C ARG A 24 -17.66 -1.06 -6.60
N GLU A 25 -17.51 -2.03 -7.50
CA GLU A 25 -18.28 -3.28 -7.43
C GLU A 25 -17.89 -4.08 -6.18
N VAL A 26 -16.63 -4.07 -5.79
CA VAL A 26 -16.16 -4.69 -4.53
C VAL A 26 -16.84 -4.06 -3.31
N LEU A 27 -16.97 -2.73 -3.26
CA LEU A 27 -17.68 -2.04 -2.19
C LEU A 27 -19.18 -2.40 -2.18
N ALA A 28 -19.79 -2.59 -3.36
CA ALA A 28 -21.18 -3.00 -3.48
C ALA A 28 -21.44 -4.40 -2.88
N LEU A 29 -20.48 -5.34 -2.97
CA LEU A 29 -20.56 -6.65 -2.30
C LEU A 29 -20.64 -6.54 -0.77
N ALA A 30 -20.08 -5.46 -0.20
CA ALA A 30 -20.16 -5.14 1.22
C ALA A 30 -21.41 -4.29 1.59
N GLY A 31 -22.33 -4.08 0.65
CA GLY A 31 -23.54 -3.29 0.84
C GLY A 31 -23.33 -1.77 0.86
N GLY A 32 -22.18 -1.29 0.39
CA GLY A 32 -21.89 0.15 0.34
C GLY A 32 -21.32 0.72 1.64
N ALA A 33 -20.96 2.00 1.59
CA ALA A 33 -20.48 2.74 2.76
C ALA A 33 -21.65 3.18 3.66
N THR A 34 -21.45 3.18 4.98
CA THR A 34 -22.47 3.56 5.98
C THR A 34 -22.29 4.97 6.54
N VAL A 35 -21.36 5.75 5.97
CA VAL A 35 -21.03 7.10 6.41
C VAL A 35 -21.04 8.06 5.22
N ASP A 36 -21.39 9.31 5.50
CA ASP A 36 -21.30 10.38 4.51
C ASP A 36 -19.84 10.71 4.19
N ALA A 37 -19.58 11.07 2.93
CA ALA A 37 -18.26 11.40 2.41
C ALA A 37 -17.17 10.39 2.87
N PRO A 38 -17.24 9.12 2.44
CA PRO A 38 -16.26 8.11 2.82
C PRO A 38 -14.89 8.39 2.17
N GLY A 39 -13.83 8.15 2.94
CA GLY A 39 -12.47 7.98 2.46
C GLY A 39 -12.11 6.50 2.32
N PHE A 40 -11.26 6.18 1.34
CA PHE A 40 -10.95 4.81 0.97
C PHE A 40 -9.45 4.54 1.01
N ILE A 41 -9.06 3.44 1.65
CA ILE A 41 -7.69 2.95 1.68
C ILE A 41 -7.65 1.58 0.99
N ASN A 42 -6.84 1.46 -0.06
CA ASN A 42 -6.49 0.16 -0.64
C ASN A 42 -5.43 -0.51 0.23
N GLY A 43 -5.82 -1.62 0.88
CA GLY A 43 -5.03 -2.36 1.85
C GLY A 43 -5.46 -2.08 3.29
N GLY A 44 -4.52 -2.21 4.22
CA GLY A 44 -4.77 -2.04 5.65
C GLY A 44 -4.47 -0.63 6.19
N PRO A 45 -4.80 -0.36 7.46
CA PRO A 45 -4.63 0.97 8.06
C PRO A 45 -3.16 1.42 8.16
N MET A 46 -2.23 0.46 8.21
CA MET A 46 -0.79 0.74 8.34
C MET A 46 -0.15 1.02 6.98
N MET A 47 -0.14 0.04 6.08
CA MET A 47 0.59 0.09 4.80
C MET A 47 -0.28 0.47 3.60
N GLY A 48 -1.60 0.53 3.75
CA GLY A 48 -2.49 0.81 2.64
C GLY A 48 -2.37 2.25 2.13
N SER A 49 -2.64 2.43 0.85
CA SER A 49 -2.63 3.72 0.16
C SER A 49 -4.02 4.31 0.06
N LEU A 50 -4.13 5.63 0.18
CA LEU A 50 -5.37 6.34 -0.12
C LEU A 50 -5.70 6.17 -1.60
N ILE A 51 -6.96 5.94 -1.93
CA ILE A 51 -7.47 5.98 -3.30
C ILE A 51 -8.51 7.10 -3.41
N THR A 52 -8.50 7.77 -4.55
CA THR A 52 -9.42 8.89 -4.84
C THR A 52 -10.54 8.50 -5.79
N SER A 53 -10.45 7.33 -6.43
CA SER A 53 -11.50 6.77 -7.28
C SER A 53 -11.69 5.29 -6.99
N LEU A 54 -12.96 4.88 -6.84
CA LEU A 54 -13.38 3.48 -6.74
C LEU A 54 -13.38 2.75 -8.08
N ASP A 55 -13.18 3.46 -9.19
CA ASP A 55 -12.99 2.83 -10.51
C ASP A 55 -11.58 2.24 -10.66
N THR A 56 -10.72 2.48 -9.66
CA THR A 56 -9.42 1.80 -9.55
C THR A 56 -9.65 0.28 -9.55
N PRO A 57 -9.01 -0.48 -10.46
CA PRO A 57 -9.20 -1.91 -10.54
C PRO A 57 -8.46 -2.66 -9.42
N VAL A 58 -9.01 -3.81 -9.02
CA VAL A 58 -8.35 -4.79 -8.15
C VAL A 58 -7.12 -5.33 -8.86
N SER A 59 -5.96 -5.15 -8.24
CA SER A 59 -4.69 -5.74 -8.68
C SER A 59 -4.31 -6.95 -7.84
N LYS A 60 -3.26 -7.66 -8.22
CA LYS A 60 -2.67 -8.74 -7.39
C LYS A 60 -2.20 -8.27 -6.02
N THR A 61 -1.88 -6.98 -5.86
CA THR A 61 -1.42 -6.40 -4.59
C THR A 61 -2.56 -5.84 -3.75
N THR A 62 -3.78 -5.76 -4.29
CA THR A 62 -4.96 -5.30 -3.56
C THR A 62 -5.30 -6.32 -2.47
N GLY A 63 -5.04 -5.98 -1.21
CA GLY A 63 -5.30 -6.86 -0.06
C GLY A 63 -6.62 -6.60 0.66
N GLY A 64 -7.21 -5.44 0.47
CA GLY A 64 -8.46 -5.05 1.10
C GLY A 64 -8.90 -3.65 0.71
N LEU A 65 -10.11 -3.30 1.11
CA LEU A 65 -10.67 -1.96 0.99
C LEU A 65 -11.14 -1.54 2.39
N LEU A 66 -10.42 -0.61 3.00
CA LEU A 66 -10.80 -0.03 4.28
C LEU A 66 -11.54 1.28 4.04
N VAL A 67 -12.80 1.33 4.47
CA VAL A 67 -13.70 2.48 4.34
C VAL A 67 -13.78 3.22 5.67
N LEU A 68 -13.51 4.51 5.70
CA LEU A 68 -13.58 5.31 6.93
C LEU A 68 -14.25 6.65 6.62
N PRO A 69 -14.81 7.36 7.61
CA PRO A 69 -15.22 8.76 7.40
C PRO A 69 -14.05 9.58 6.86
N ASN A 70 -14.30 10.51 5.93
CA ASN A 70 -13.22 11.36 5.42
C ASN A 70 -12.52 12.15 6.55
N SER A 71 -13.25 12.51 7.61
CA SER A 71 -12.71 13.16 8.82
C SER A 71 -11.77 12.29 9.66
N HIS A 72 -11.70 10.98 9.42
CA HIS A 72 -10.88 10.06 10.20
C HIS A 72 -9.39 10.38 10.06
N SER A 73 -8.63 10.31 11.16
CA SER A 73 -7.21 10.69 11.22
C SER A 73 -6.33 9.96 10.19
N LEU A 74 -6.59 8.68 9.93
CA LEU A 74 -5.88 7.90 8.90
C LEU A 74 -6.12 8.37 7.46
N ILE A 75 -7.29 8.94 7.17
CA ILE A 75 -7.62 9.53 5.87
C ILE A 75 -6.95 10.90 5.78
N GLN A 76 -7.19 11.76 6.78
CA GLN A 76 -6.63 13.12 6.84
C GLN A 76 -5.09 13.12 6.73
N ARG A 77 -4.41 12.23 7.46
CA ARG A 77 -2.93 12.09 7.38
C ARG A 77 -2.43 11.67 6.00
N ARG A 78 -3.22 10.95 5.20
CA ARG A 78 -2.85 10.53 3.84
C ARG A 78 -3.16 11.62 2.81
N LEU A 79 -4.14 12.47 3.08
CA LEU A 79 -4.49 13.64 2.26
C LEU A 79 -3.47 14.79 2.40
N GLN A 80 -2.79 14.89 3.53
CA GLN A 80 -1.74 15.89 3.73
C GLN A 80 -0.71 15.84 2.60
N ASN A 81 -0.35 16.99 2.04
CA ASN A 81 0.71 17.08 1.03
C ASN A 81 2.10 16.91 1.66
N ASP A 82 3.08 16.52 0.85
CA ASP A 82 4.44 16.22 1.32
C ASP A 82 5.20 17.46 1.85
N ARG A 83 4.94 18.65 1.28
CA ARG A 83 5.55 19.92 1.74
C ARG A 83 5.15 20.24 3.17
N SER A 84 3.87 20.10 3.52
CA SER A 84 3.35 20.31 4.87
C SER A 84 3.95 19.30 5.85
N VAL A 85 4.09 18.04 5.46
CA VAL A 85 4.70 16.99 6.31
C VAL A 85 6.15 17.31 6.62
N LEU A 86 6.93 17.73 5.63
CA LEU A 86 8.31 18.15 5.82
C LEU A 86 8.42 19.42 6.69
N ALA A 87 7.53 20.41 6.49
CA ALA A 87 7.53 21.65 7.26
C ALA A 87 7.24 21.41 8.75
N VAL A 88 6.23 20.58 9.07
CA VAL A 88 5.95 20.19 10.46
C VAL A 88 7.13 19.42 11.04
N ALA A 89 7.69 18.45 10.30
CA ALA A 89 8.84 17.69 10.77
C ALA A 89 10.07 18.55 11.09
N LYS A 90 10.33 19.60 10.32
CA LYS A 90 11.43 20.54 10.57
C LYS A 90 11.25 21.38 11.82
N THR A 91 10.00 21.63 12.22
CA THR A 91 9.68 22.58 13.30
C THR A 91 9.47 21.89 14.65
N VAL A 92 8.85 20.70 14.67
CA VAL A 92 8.45 20.05 15.93
C VAL A 92 9.27 18.82 16.30
N CYS A 93 10.13 18.31 15.41
CA CYS A 93 10.93 17.12 15.71
C CYS A 93 11.90 17.38 16.88
N GLU A 94 11.69 16.67 17.98
CA GLU A 94 12.52 16.70 19.19
C GLU A 94 13.75 15.79 19.14
N GLN A 95 14.04 15.18 17.98
CA GLN A 95 15.25 14.37 17.71
C GLN A 95 15.45 13.14 18.60
N CYS A 96 14.40 12.64 19.26
CA CYS A 96 14.45 11.39 20.00
C CYS A 96 14.67 10.15 19.08
N ARG A 97 14.92 8.98 19.67
CA ARG A 97 15.22 7.73 18.92
C ARG A 97 14.01 6.79 18.75
N LEU A 98 12.84 7.12 19.31
CA LEU A 98 11.69 6.20 19.37
C LEU A 98 11.29 5.60 18.01
N CYS A 99 11.34 6.36 16.93
CA CYS A 99 10.99 5.88 15.59
C CYS A 99 11.96 4.81 15.04
N THR A 100 13.18 4.74 15.56
CA THR A 100 14.14 3.65 15.28
C THR A 100 13.95 2.52 16.25
N ASP A 101 13.77 2.83 17.53
CA ASP A 101 13.62 1.83 18.57
C ASP A 101 12.41 0.91 18.35
N LEU A 102 11.31 1.45 17.83
CA LEU A 102 10.11 0.70 17.46
C LEU A 102 10.07 0.26 15.99
N CYS A 103 11.12 0.50 15.20
CA CYS A 103 11.13 0.12 13.80
C CYS A 103 11.29 -1.39 13.64
N PRO A 104 10.32 -2.12 13.04
CA PRO A 104 10.45 -3.57 12.88
C PRO A 104 11.66 -3.97 12.04
N ARG A 105 12.04 -3.16 11.05
CA ARG A 105 13.21 -3.43 10.21
C ARG A 105 14.52 -3.29 10.99
N HIS A 106 14.61 -2.29 11.87
CA HIS A 106 15.77 -2.12 12.76
C HIS A 106 15.90 -3.31 13.71
N LEU A 107 14.79 -3.70 14.34
CA LEU A 107 14.75 -4.78 15.33
C LEU A 107 15.10 -6.15 14.75
N ILE A 108 14.87 -6.39 13.45
CA ILE A 108 15.29 -7.63 12.78
C ILE A 108 16.68 -7.52 12.12
N GLY A 109 17.47 -6.49 12.45
CA GLY A 109 18.88 -6.39 12.07
C GLY A 109 19.20 -5.50 10.88
N HIS A 110 18.22 -4.86 10.23
CA HIS A 110 18.53 -3.86 9.19
C HIS A 110 19.07 -2.57 9.81
N GLU A 111 20.00 -1.91 9.13
CA GLU A 111 20.64 -0.65 9.57
C GLU A 111 19.71 0.58 9.51
N LEU A 112 18.41 0.38 9.30
CA LEU A 112 17.44 1.46 9.16
C LEU A 112 17.31 2.26 10.44
N ALA A 113 17.71 3.53 10.40
CA ALA A 113 17.61 4.45 11.51
C ALA A 113 16.70 5.66 11.16
N PRO A 114 15.36 5.55 11.24
CA PRO A 114 14.47 6.64 10.86
C PRO A 114 14.74 7.97 11.57
N HIS A 115 15.20 7.97 12.82
CA HIS A 115 15.54 9.23 13.52
C HIS A 115 16.70 9.98 12.86
N LEU A 116 17.72 9.27 12.39
CA LEU A 116 18.85 9.86 11.67
C LEU A 116 18.45 10.32 10.27
N LEU A 117 17.61 9.55 9.58
CA LEU A 117 17.09 9.93 8.25
C LEU A 117 16.23 11.19 8.32
N VAL A 118 15.38 11.33 9.35
CA VAL A 118 14.62 12.56 9.59
C VAL A 118 15.55 13.74 9.85
N ARG A 119 16.59 13.57 10.68
CA ARG A 119 17.59 14.63 10.93
C ARG A 119 18.34 15.05 9.66
N ALA A 120 18.76 14.08 8.85
CA ALA A 120 19.43 14.31 7.58
C ALA A 120 18.58 15.18 6.64
N VAL A 121 17.30 14.82 6.48
CA VAL A 121 16.35 15.57 5.63
C VAL A 121 16.02 16.94 6.21
N ASN A 122 15.85 17.06 7.53
CA ASN A 122 15.46 18.30 8.18
C ASN A 122 16.55 19.36 8.13
N TYR A 123 17.78 18.99 8.50
CA TYR A 123 18.89 19.92 8.70
C TYR A 123 19.85 20.01 7.52
N GLN A 124 19.61 19.24 6.44
CA GLN A 124 20.54 19.09 5.32
C GLN A 124 21.98 18.78 5.79
N GLN A 125 22.10 18.15 6.98
CA GLN A 125 23.38 17.75 7.52
C GLN A 125 23.97 16.63 6.65
N LEU A 126 25.31 16.58 6.62
CA LEU A 126 26.12 15.56 5.97
C LEU A 126 25.87 14.18 6.60
N ALA A 127 24.70 13.60 6.33
CA ALA A 127 24.52 12.17 6.45
C ALA A 127 25.48 11.50 5.47
N THR A 128 26.16 10.46 5.92
CA THR A 128 26.98 9.67 5.01
C THR A 128 26.09 9.11 3.89
N PRO A 129 26.59 8.99 2.65
CA PRO A 129 25.84 8.35 1.57
C PRO A 129 25.28 6.98 1.99
N GLN A 130 26.07 6.21 2.75
CA GLN A 130 25.65 4.92 3.29
C GLN A 130 24.43 5.02 4.22
N LEU A 131 24.39 6.00 5.12
CA LEU A 131 23.23 6.22 6.00
C LEU A 131 21.97 6.49 5.18
N LEU A 132 22.05 7.35 4.15
CA LEU A 132 20.90 7.66 3.30
C LEU A 132 20.39 6.41 2.57
N LEU A 133 21.30 5.56 2.07
CA LEU A 133 20.94 4.32 1.39
C LEU A 133 20.16 3.35 2.30
N THR A 134 20.35 3.40 3.61
CA THR A 134 19.55 2.57 4.54
C THR A 134 18.05 2.81 4.40
N ALA A 135 17.61 4.00 3.93
CA ALA A 135 16.22 4.32 3.66
C ALA A 135 15.54 3.34 2.69
N LEU A 136 16.31 2.74 1.77
CA LEU A 136 15.84 1.74 0.80
C LEU A 136 15.37 0.45 1.48
N THR A 137 15.84 0.16 2.70
CA THR A 137 15.45 -1.04 3.47
C THR A 137 14.10 -0.88 4.18
N CYS A 138 13.50 0.32 4.19
CA CYS A 138 12.24 0.60 4.85
C CYS A 138 11.06 -0.14 4.20
N SER A 139 10.24 -0.79 5.03
CA SER A 139 9.00 -1.47 4.63
C SER A 139 7.78 -0.56 4.56
N GLU A 140 7.93 0.73 4.90
CA GLU A 140 6.84 1.71 4.87
C GLU A 140 5.64 1.32 5.79
N CYS A 141 5.92 0.55 6.85
CA CYS A 141 4.92 -0.01 7.78
C CYS A 141 4.17 1.02 8.65
N ASN A 142 4.54 2.30 8.59
CA ASN A 142 3.88 3.41 9.29
C ASN A 142 3.91 3.37 10.84
N VAL A 143 4.62 2.40 11.45
CA VAL A 143 4.80 2.29 12.91
C VAL A 143 5.43 3.56 13.50
N CYS A 144 6.45 4.10 12.83
CA CYS A 144 7.13 5.30 13.30
C CYS A 144 6.24 6.55 13.37
N ALA A 145 5.22 6.66 12.51
CA ALA A 145 4.30 7.80 12.48
C ALA A 145 3.03 7.58 13.31
N SER A 146 2.57 6.34 13.43
CA SER A 146 1.31 6.02 14.10
C SER A 146 1.49 5.64 15.55
N VAL A 147 2.66 5.12 15.92
CA VAL A 147 2.94 4.58 17.26
C VAL A 147 4.14 5.24 17.92
N ALA A 148 5.24 5.40 17.20
CA ALA A 148 6.49 5.79 17.84
C ALA A 148 6.64 7.30 18.10
N CYS A 149 6.30 8.14 17.12
CA CYS A 149 6.56 9.57 17.21
C CYS A 149 5.64 10.26 18.25
N PRO A 150 6.20 10.88 19.31
CA PRO A 150 5.39 11.55 20.34
C PRO A 150 4.85 12.91 19.86
N VAL A 151 5.59 13.59 18.98
CA VAL A 151 5.23 14.90 18.39
C VAL A 151 4.43 14.78 17.09
N GLY A 152 3.99 13.57 16.72
CA GLY A 152 3.04 13.35 15.63
C GLY A 152 3.56 13.57 14.19
N ILE A 153 4.87 13.70 13.98
CA ILE A 153 5.45 13.76 12.62
C ILE A 153 5.40 12.38 11.94
N SER A 154 5.66 12.32 10.63
CA SER A 154 5.69 11.06 9.88
C SER A 154 7.08 10.71 9.34
N PRO A 155 7.94 10.03 10.14
CA PRO A 155 9.23 9.54 9.66
C PRO A 155 9.09 8.59 8.47
N MET A 156 8.00 7.81 8.40
CA MET A 156 7.72 6.92 7.27
C MET A 156 7.59 7.70 5.96
N ARG A 157 6.80 8.78 5.94
CA ARG A 157 6.60 9.58 4.73
C ARG A 157 7.87 10.30 4.30
N ILE A 158 8.64 10.83 5.25
CA ILE A 158 9.94 11.44 4.99
C ILE A 158 10.89 10.42 4.36
N ASN A 159 10.97 9.22 4.94
CA ASN A 159 11.76 8.13 4.38
C ASN A 159 11.26 7.70 2.99
N ARG A 160 9.95 7.69 2.75
CA ARG A 160 9.37 7.33 1.44
C ARG A 160 9.79 8.33 0.36
N LEU A 161 9.80 9.62 0.66
CA LEU A 161 10.30 10.66 -0.25
C LEU A 161 11.79 10.45 -0.57
N LEU A 162 12.62 10.22 0.45
CA LEU A 162 14.03 9.91 0.26
C LEU A 162 14.21 8.63 -0.58
N LYS A 163 13.40 7.60 -0.35
CA LYS A 163 13.43 6.34 -1.09
C LYS A 163 13.06 6.53 -2.57
N GLN A 164 12.13 7.44 -2.89
CA GLN A 164 11.78 7.78 -4.26
C GLN A 164 12.95 8.46 -4.98
N GLU A 165 13.60 9.43 -4.32
CA GLU A 165 14.78 10.12 -4.84
C GLU A 165 15.94 9.14 -5.12
N LEU A 166 16.29 8.31 -4.14
CA LEU A 166 17.37 7.33 -4.29
C LEU A 166 17.10 6.31 -5.41
N ARG A 167 15.84 5.91 -5.59
CA ARG A 167 15.44 5.01 -6.68
C ARG A 167 15.50 5.69 -8.05
N ALA A 168 15.15 6.97 -8.14
CA ALA A 168 15.27 7.73 -9.39
C ALA A 168 16.73 7.83 -9.85
N GLN A 169 17.67 7.86 -8.90
CA GLN A 169 19.11 7.82 -9.14
C GLN A 169 19.67 6.40 -9.36
N ASN A 170 18.81 5.37 -9.41
CA ASN A 170 19.19 3.95 -9.52
C ASN A 170 20.16 3.45 -8.43
N LEU A 171 20.16 4.09 -7.26
CA LEU A 171 21.02 3.71 -6.16
C LEU A 171 20.52 2.42 -5.49
N ARG A 172 21.46 1.59 -5.03
CA ARG A 172 21.20 0.33 -4.34
C ARG A 172 21.82 0.37 -2.96
N TYR A 173 21.11 -0.21 -2.00
CA TYR A 173 21.67 -0.43 -0.68
C TYR A 173 22.47 -1.74 -0.68
N GLU A 174 23.71 -1.65 -0.22
CA GLU A 174 24.58 -2.79 0.04
C GLU A 174 25.02 -2.69 1.50
N GLY A 175 24.65 -3.69 2.29
CA GLY A 175 24.97 -3.75 3.71
C GLY A 175 24.57 -5.09 4.30
N ALA A 176 25.24 -5.48 5.39
CA ALA A 176 25.01 -6.74 6.05
C ALA A 176 23.71 -6.72 6.87
N LEU A 177 23.06 -7.88 6.99
CA LEU A 177 21.98 -8.08 7.95
C LEU A 177 22.61 -8.43 9.30
N ASN A 178 22.38 -7.59 10.30
CA ASN A 178 22.85 -7.86 11.66
C ASN A 178 21.95 -8.89 12.36
N PRO A 179 22.38 -9.49 13.47
CA PRO A 179 21.49 -10.25 14.35
C PRO A 179 20.29 -9.40 14.79
N ALA A 180 19.15 -10.06 15.02
CA ALA A 180 17.98 -9.38 15.57
C ALA A 180 18.28 -8.81 16.97
N ASP A 181 17.77 -7.62 17.24
CA ASP A 181 17.90 -6.97 18.54
C ASP A 181 17.08 -7.74 19.58
N PRO A 182 17.66 -8.15 20.74
CA PRO A 182 16.91 -8.80 21.81
C PRO A 182 15.69 -8.01 22.30
N MET A 183 15.68 -6.68 22.14
CA MET A 183 14.54 -5.81 22.44
C MET A 183 13.33 -6.05 21.53
N ALA A 184 13.48 -6.76 20.40
CA ALA A 184 12.36 -7.16 19.54
C ALA A 184 11.26 -7.87 20.35
N ASN A 185 11.64 -8.69 21.34
CA ASN A 185 10.71 -9.41 22.21
C ASN A 185 9.87 -8.50 23.12
N TYR A 186 10.37 -7.30 23.43
CA TYR A 186 9.76 -6.35 24.37
C TYR A 186 9.10 -5.16 23.67
N ARG A 187 9.41 -4.95 22.39
CA ARG A 187 8.97 -3.80 21.58
C ARG A 187 7.88 -4.15 20.57
N LEU A 188 7.28 -5.33 20.69
CA LEU A 188 6.09 -5.71 19.93
C LEU A 188 4.93 -4.76 20.25
N ILE A 189 4.12 -4.47 19.24
CA ILE A 189 2.96 -3.58 19.38
C ILE A 189 1.72 -4.46 19.49
N PRO A 190 1.04 -4.51 20.66
CA PRO A 190 -0.19 -5.28 20.78
C PRO A 190 -1.27 -4.76 19.84
N VAL A 191 -1.87 -5.65 19.05
CA VAL A 191 -2.87 -5.29 18.03
C VAL A 191 -4.02 -4.48 18.63
N LYS A 192 -4.55 -4.88 19.80
CA LYS A 192 -5.62 -4.14 20.50
C LYS A 192 -5.23 -2.68 20.77
N ARG A 193 -4.01 -2.44 21.28
CA ARG A 193 -3.50 -1.07 21.54
C ARG A 193 -3.31 -0.30 20.24
N LEU A 194 -2.86 -0.96 19.18
CA LEU A 194 -2.73 -0.35 17.86
C LEU A 194 -4.09 0.11 17.32
N VAL A 195 -5.11 -0.76 17.35
CA VAL A 195 -6.47 -0.44 16.91
C VAL A 195 -7.01 0.80 17.62
N THR A 196 -6.92 0.84 18.96
CA THR A 196 -7.35 2.00 19.75
C THR A 196 -6.58 3.25 19.39
N ARG A 197 -5.24 3.17 19.28
CA ARG A 197 -4.38 4.31 18.94
C ARG A 197 -4.66 4.86 17.54
N LEU A 198 -5.06 4.00 16.60
CA LEU A 198 -5.44 4.39 15.25
C LEU A 198 -6.86 4.95 15.16
N GLY A 199 -7.64 4.93 16.25
CA GLY A 199 -9.05 5.34 16.25
C GLY A 199 -9.99 4.35 15.58
N LEU A 200 -9.57 3.09 15.40
CA LEU A 200 -10.30 2.10 14.61
C LEU A 200 -11.28 1.25 15.43
N THR A 201 -11.33 1.43 16.75
CA THR A 201 -12.20 0.63 17.64
C THR A 201 -13.66 0.53 17.15
N PRO A 202 -14.32 1.62 16.67
CA PRO A 202 -15.70 1.54 16.18
C PRO A 202 -15.88 0.65 14.94
N TRP A 203 -14.79 0.39 14.21
CA TRP A 203 -14.80 -0.36 12.96
C TRP A 203 -13.92 -1.61 13.02
N TYR A 204 -13.53 -2.03 14.23
CA TYR A 204 -12.76 -3.26 14.42
C TYR A 204 -13.73 -4.42 14.62
N GLN A 205 -14.14 -4.99 13.49
CA GLN A 205 -15.17 -6.02 13.40
C GLN A 205 -14.73 -7.14 12.48
N ASP A 206 -15.30 -8.32 12.68
CA ASP A 206 -15.04 -9.49 11.85
C ASP A 206 -15.56 -9.28 10.43
N ALA A 207 -14.81 -9.80 9.46
CA ALA A 207 -15.16 -9.78 8.05
C ALA A 207 -15.07 -11.21 7.50
N PRO A 208 -16.13 -12.02 7.71
CA PRO A 208 -16.10 -13.44 7.39
C PRO A 208 -15.87 -13.69 5.90
N LEU A 209 -15.24 -14.83 5.58
CA LEU A 209 -15.07 -15.26 4.20
C LEU A 209 -16.43 -15.62 3.60
N SER A 210 -16.73 -15.00 2.46
CA SER A 210 -17.90 -15.25 1.65
C SER A 210 -17.59 -16.28 0.58
N GLU A 211 -18.54 -17.19 0.36
CA GLU A 211 -18.50 -18.18 -0.73
C GLU A 211 -19.01 -17.61 -2.06
N GLN A 212 -19.43 -16.34 -2.10
CA GLN A 212 -19.83 -15.68 -3.34
C GLN A 212 -18.67 -15.71 -4.35
N VAL A 213 -19.03 -15.97 -5.61
CA VAL A 213 -18.13 -15.90 -6.76
C VAL A 213 -18.60 -14.75 -7.67
N PRO A 214 -18.09 -13.53 -7.47
CA PRO A 214 -18.54 -12.38 -8.22
C PRO A 214 -18.22 -12.51 -9.71
N GLN A 215 -19.19 -12.15 -10.54
CA GLN A 215 -19.12 -12.24 -11.99
C GLN A 215 -19.23 -10.82 -12.59
N PRO A 216 -18.15 -10.02 -12.61
CA PRO A 216 -18.18 -8.68 -13.18
C PRO A 216 -18.38 -8.74 -14.69
N GLU A 217 -19.17 -7.82 -15.25
CA GLU A 217 -19.37 -7.66 -16.69
C GLU A 217 -18.12 -7.15 -17.41
N LYS A 218 -17.27 -6.41 -16.68
CA LYS A 218 -16.07 -5.77 -17.21
C LYS A 218 -14.94 -5.83 -16.19
N VAL A 219 -13.72 -6.08 -16.67
CA VAL A 219 -12.50 -5.99 -15.86
C VAL A 219 -11.43 -5.19 -16.59
N THR A 220 -10.64 -4.42 -15.84
CA THR A 220 -9.49 -3.67 -16.36
C THR A 220 -8.21 -4.17 -15.72
N LEU A 221 -7.41 -4.92 -16.49
CA LEU A 221 -6.16 -5.53 -16.08
C LEU A 221 -5.02 -4.53 -16.26
N LEU A 222 -4.46 -4.03 -15.15
CA LEU A 222 -3.29 -3.15 -15.19
C LEU A 222 -2.05 -3.94 -15.64
N LEU A 223 -1.27 -3.37 -16.56
CA LEU A 223 -0.03 -3.96 -17.06
C LEU A 223 1.13 -3.83 -16.06
N ARG A 224 1.09 -2.82 -15.19
CA ARG A 224 2.05 -2.64 -14.09
C ARG A 224 1.37 -2.83 -12.74
N GLN A 225 1.70 -3.92 -12.04
CA GLN A 225 1.10 -4.23 -10.73
C GLN A 225 2.13 -4.43 -9.61
N HIS A 226 3.41 -4.18 -9.86
CA HIS A 226 4.50 -4.43 -8.92
C HIS A 226 5.75 -3.58 -9.23
N ILE A 227 6.81 -3.77 -8.43
CA ILE A 227 8.07 -3.03 -8.55
C ILE A 227 8.86 -3.34 -9.83
N GLY A 228 8.77 -4.59 -10.31
CA GLY A 228 9.38 -5.03 -11.57
C GLY A 228 8.87 -4.33 -12.85
N ALA A 229 9.31 -4.83 -14.01
CA ALA A 229 8.93 -4.30 -15.32
C ALA A 229 7.42 -4.40 -15.57
N SER A 230 6.88 -3.46 -16.34
CA SER A 230 5.49 -3.52 -16.82
C SER A 230 5.35 -4.63 -17.86
N ALA A 231 4.22 -5.34 -17.85
CA ALA A 231 3.89 -6.28 -18.90
C ALA A 231 3.57 -5.55 -20.22
N ILE A 232 3.85 -6.20 -21.33
CA ILE A 232 3.48 -5.77 -22.68
C ILE A 232 2.28 -6.62 -23.11
N ALA A 233 1.20 -5.97 -23.54
CA ALA A 233 0.02 -6.67 -24.03
C ALA A 233 0.38 -7.59 -25.21
N CYS A 234 -0.12 -8.83 -25.19
CA CYS A 234 0.05 -9.80 -26.27
C CYS A 234 -1.28 -10.17 -26.94
N VAL A 235 -2.30 -9.34 -26.74
CA VAL A 235 -3.64 -9.41 -27.34
C VAL A 235 -4.01 -8.03 -27.90
N GLN A 236 -5.01 -7.99 -28.77
CA GLN A 236 -5.51 -6.80 -29.44
C GLN A 236 -7.02 -6.64 -29.22
N LYS A 237 -7.52 -5.42 -29.43
CA LYS A 237 -8.96 -5.14 -29.35
C LYS A 237 -9.72 -6.02 -30.34
N GLY A 238 -10.79 -6.67 -29.87
CA GLY A 238 -11.60 -7.61 -30.63
C GLY A 238 -11.25 -9.08 -30.41
N ASP A 239 -10.09 -9.38 -29.82
CA ASP A 239 -9.70 -10.77 -29.52
C ASP A 239 -10.64 -11.40 -28.49
N ARG A 240 -10.96 -12.67 -28.69
CA ARG A 240 -11.59 -13.50 -27.66
C ARG A 240 -10.51 -14.09 -26.76
N VAL A 241 -10.77 -14.07 -25.46
CA VAL A 241 -9.88 -14.63 -24.44
C VAL A 241 -10.64 -15.56 -23.51
N VAL A 242 -9.97 -16.60 -23.06
CA VAL A 242 -10.48 -17.51 -22.01
C VAL A 242 -9.79 -17.23 -20.69
N HIS A 243 -10.49 -17.48 -19.59
CA HIS A 243 -9.96 -17.34 -18.23
C HIS A 243 -8.64 -18.09 -18.10
N GLY A 244 -7.61 -17.40 -17.59
CA GLY A 244 -6.27 -17.94 -17.43
C GLY A 244 -5.38 -17.83 -18.68
N GLN A 245 -5.89 -17.38 -19.82
CA GLN A 245 -5.07 -17.07 -21.00
C GLN A 245 -4.11 -15.91 -20.69
N CYS A 246 -2.84 -16.04 -21.10
CA CYS A 246 -1.88 -14.95 -21.00
C CYS A 246 -2.27 -13.82 -21.94
N VAL A 247 -2.44 -12.61 -21.40
CA VAL A 247 -2.80 -11.39 -22.13
C VAL A 247 -1.71 -10.31 -22.05
N GLY A 248 -0.72 -10.47 -21.17
CA GLY A 248 0.44 -9.60 -21.11
C GLY A 248 1.70 -10.35 -20.68
N GLN A 249 2.77 -10.19 -21.45
CA GLN A 249 4.07 -10.85 -21.21
C GLN A 249 5.10 -9.87 -20.66
N ILE A 250 6.10 -10.40 -19.94
CA ILE A 250 7.18 -9.60 -19.37
C ILE A 250 8.35 -9.53 -20.36
N PRO A 251 9.02 -8.38 -20.53
CA PRO A 251 10.22 -8.30 -21.34
C PRO A 251 11.28 -9.31 -20.89
N HIS A 252 11.91 -9.99 -21.85
CA HIS A 252 12.88 -11.04 -21.56
C HIS A 252 14.03 -10.54 -20.66
N GLY A 253 14.44 -11.34 -19.68
CA GLY A 253 15.52 -11.00 -18.74
C GLY A 253 15.17 -9.92 -17.70
N THR A 254 13.90 -9.51 -17.60
CA THR A 254 13.47 -8.54 -16.58
C THR A 254 12.68 -9.21 -15.44
N LEU A 255 12.77 -8.65 -14.24
CA LEU A 255 11.95 -9.08 -13.11
C LEU A 255 10.50 -8.64 -13.33
N GLY A 256 9.56 -9.57 -13.41
CA GLY A 256 8.13 -9.25 -13.47
C GLY A 256 7.22 -10.48 -13.40
N ALA A 257 5.91 -10.28 -13.57
CA ALA A 257 4.94 -11.37 -13.65
C ALA A 257 3.96 -11.17 -14.82
N PRO A 258 3.74 -12.19 -15.68
CA PRO A 258 2.74 -12.11 -16.74
C PRO A 258 1.33 -11.83 -16.22
N ILE A 259 0.51 -11.22 -17.08
CA ILE A 259 -0.89 -10.89 -16.81
C ILE A 259 -1.77 -11.88 -17.57
N HIS A 260 -2.77 -12.42 -16.89
CA HIS A 260 -3.70 -13.40 -17.44
C HIS A 260 -5.13 -12.85 -17.37
N ALA A 261 -5.96 -13.27 -18.33
CA ALA A 261 -7.38 -12.96 -18.35
C ALA A 261 -8.06 -13.50 -17.08
N SER A 262 -8.78 -12.64 -16.38
CA SER A 262 -9.47 -12.99 -15.13
C SER A 262 -10.92 -13.40 -15.31
N ILE A 263 -11.43 -13.30 -16.55
CA ILE A 263 -12.76 -13.73 -17.00
C ILE A 263 -12.63 -14.24 -18.44
N ASP A 264 -13.58 -15.07 -18.86
CA ASP A 264 -13.84 -15.33 -20.28
C ASP A 264 -14.47 -14.08 -20.91
N GLY A 265 -14.14 -13.79 -22.16
CA GLY A 265 -14.79 -12.71 -22.90
C GLY A 265 -14.00 -12.15 -24.07
N MET A 266 -14.21 -10.87 -24.35
CA MET A 266 -13.60 -10.15 -25.46
C MET A 266 -12.77 -8.97 -24.98
N VAL A 267 -11.63 -8.73 -25.61
CA VAL A 267 -10.80 -7.54 -25.39
C VAL A 267 -11.51 -6.33 -25.99
N SER A 268 -12.07 -5.46 -25.13
CA SER A 268 -12.76 -4.25 -25.58
C SER A 268 -11.82 -3.09 -25.84
N ASP A 269 -10.68 -3.04 -25.13
CA ASP A 269 -9.70 -1.97 -25.23
C ASP A 269 -8.30 -2.40 -24.77
N VAL A 270 -7.27 -1.83 -25.39
CA VAL A 270 -5.86 -2.03 -25.02
C VAL A 270 -5.16 -0.67 -25.04
N THR A 271 -4.60 -0.28 -23.89
CA THR A 271 -3.85 0.96 -23.70
C THR A 271 -2.42 0.63 -23.27
N GLU A 272 -1.54 1.64 -23.22
CA GLU A 272 -0.18 1.50 -22.69
C GLU A 272 -0.13 0.99 -21.24
N ASN A 273 -1.19 1.21 -20.46
CA ASN A 273 -1.21 0.94 -19.03
C ASN A 273 -2.12 -0.22 -18.62
N ALA A 274 -3.07 -0.61 -19.48
CA ALA A 274 -4.11 -1.57 -19.12
C ALA A 274 -4.77 -2.25 -20.32
N ILE A 275 -5.32 -3.44 -20.07
CA ILE A 275 -6.17 -4.21 -20.98
C ILE A 275 -7.56 -4.28 -20.37
N THR A 276 -8.61 -3.96 -21.14
CA THR A 276 -10.00 -4.09 -20.68
C THR A 276 -10.67 -5.26 -21.36
N LEU A 277 -11.28 -6.13 -20.55
CA LEU A 277 -12.08 -7.27 -21.00
C LEU A 277 -13.55 -7.04 -20.65
N VAL A 278 -14.44 -7.43 -21.55
CA VAL A 278 -15.88 -7.48 -21.34
C VAL A 278 -16.33 -8.94 -21.44
N ARG A 279 -17.14 -9.38 -20.48
CA ARG A 279 -17.68 -10.73 -20.40
C ARG A 279 -18.44 -11.09 -21.68
N GLY A 280 -18.27 -12.32 -22.16
CA GLY A 280 -18.95 -12.85 -23.34
C GLY A 280 -18.54 -14.26 -23.68
#